data_AF-A0A355GK92-F1
#
_entry.id   AF-A0A355GK92-F1
#
_cell.length_a   1.000
_cell.length_b   1.000
_cell.length_c   1.000
_cell.angle_alpha   90.00
_cell.angle_beta   90.00
_cell.angle_gamma   90.00
#
_symmetry.space_group_name_H-M   'P 1'
#
loop_
_entity.id
_entity.type
_entity.pdbx_description
1 polymer ?
#
loop_
_entity_poly.entity_id
_entity_poly.type
_entity_poly.pdbx_seq_one_letter_code
_entity_poly.pdbx_strand_id
1 'polypeptide(L)'
;VPYTQLVFEPMRELLNYLCENGFKTYIVSGGGVDFMRVWAEDIYGIPPEQVIGSSVKVKLANRDGKPVLGRLAEIDFIDDKAGKPVGIHRFIGRAPVMAFGNSDGDLQMLQWTDRKPHTFKAIVHHTDAKREYAYDRQSPIGQLDKALDQAQEKGWTVIDMQKDWTRIYPKH
;
A
#
# COMPACT_ATOMS: atom_id res chain seq x y z
N VAL A 1 19.45 -4.45 8.45
CA VAL A 1 18.94 -5.10 7.23
C VAL A 1 18.52 -3.99 6.27
N PRO A 2 18.96 -3.97 5.00
CA PRO A 2 18.50 -3.00 4.00
C PRO A 2 16.97 -2.99 3.90
N TYR A 3 16.37 -1.82 3.69
CA TYR A 3 14.90 -1.68 3.60
C TYR A 3 14.29 -2.61 2.55
N THR A 4 15.01 -2.85 1.45
CA THR A 4 14.61 -3.75 0.35
C THR A 4 14.52 -5.23 0.74
N GLN A 5 15.07 -5.62 1.89
CA GLN A 5 15.01 -7.00 2.40
C GLN A 5 13.91 -7.19 3.46
N LEU A 6 13.26 -6.11 3.91
CA LEU A 6 12.14 -6.16 4.86
C LEU A 6 10.79 -6.16 4.12
N VAL A 7 10.66 -7.08 3.17
CA VAL A 7 9.43 -7.27 2.39
C VAL A 7 8.78 -8.59 2.72
N PHE A 8 7.45 -8.63 2.68
CA PHE A 8 6.70 -9.85 2.96
C PHE A 8 6.67 -10.75 1.74
N GLU A 9 7.30 -11.91 1.84
CA GLU A 9 7.36 -12.88 0.75
C GLU A 9 5.96 -13.33 0.29
N PRO A 10 4.99 -13.64 1.18
CA PRO A 10 3.65 -14.02 0.72
C PRO A 10 2.93 -12.92 -0.07
N MET A 11 3.24 -11.64 0.22
CA MET A 11 2.71 -10.52 -0.56
C MET A 11 3.37 -10.40 -1.93
N ARG A 12 4.65 -10.76 -2.07
CA ARG A 12 5.32 -10.84 -3.39
C ARG A 12 4.75 -11.98 -4.22
N GLU A 13 4.54 -13.15 -3.61
CA GLU A 13 3.89 -14.30 -4.24
C GLU A 13 2.47 -13.92 -4.72
N LEU A 14 1.71 -13.20 -3.89
CA LEU A 14 0.39 -12.67 -4.25
C LEU A 14 0.46 -11.68 -5.43
N LEU A 15 1.39 -10.72 -5.41
CA LEU A 15 1.53 -9.75 -6.50
C LEU A 15 1.85 -10.44 -7.83
N ASN A 16 2.77 -11.40 -7.82
CA ASN A 16 3.09 -12.21 -9.00
C ASN A 16 1.87 -12.98 -9.49
N TYR A 17 1.18 -13.68 -8.59
CA TYR A 17 -0.03 -14.43 -8.93
C TYR A 17 -1.10 -13.53 -9.57
N LEU A 18 -1.36 -12.34 -9.01
CA LEU A 18 -2.31 -11.40 -9.56
C LEU A 18 -1.89 -10.90 -10.95
N CYS A 19 -0.61 -10.55 -11.12
CA CYS A 19 -0.07 -10.09 -12.40
C CYS A 19 -0.17 -11.17 -13.50
N GLU A 20 0.21 -12.42 -13.19
CA GLU A 20 0.09 -13.57 -14.09
C GLU A 20 -1.36 -13.84 -14.52
N ASN A 21 -2.32 -13.47 -13.68
CA ASN A 21 -3.76 -13.57 -13.95
C ASN A 21 -4.37 -12.28 -14.55
N GLY A 22 -3.53 -11.37 -15.07
CA GLY A 22 -3.97 -10.19 -15.82
C GLY A 22 -4.45 -9.01 -14.97
N PHE A 23 -4.24 -9.04 -13.65
CA PHE A 23 -4.49 -7.88 -12.80
C PHE A 23 -3.37 -6.84 -12.93
N LYS A 24 -3.75 -5.57 -12.80
CA LYS A 24 -2.80 -4.47 -12.60
C LYS A 24 -2.67 -4.18 -11.11
N THR A 25 -1.45 -4.26 -10.59
CA THR A 25 -1.15 -4.12 -9.17
C THR A 25 -0.61 -2.72 -8.87
N TYR A 26 -1.29 -1.98 -8.01
CA TYR A 26 -0.91 -0.62 -7.64
C TYR A 26 -0.49 -0.55 -6.17
N ILE A 27 0.46 0.34 -5.87
CA ILE A 27 0.73 0.79 -4.48
C ILE A 27 -0.08 2.05 -4.22
N VAL A 28 -0.76 2.09 -3.06
CA VAL A 28 -1.51 3.27 -2.56
C VAL A 28 -1.14 3.48 -1.10
N SER A 29 -0.33 4.50 -0.82
CA SER A 29 0.39 4.62 0.46
C SER A 29 0.54 6.07 0.91
N GLY A 30 0.34 6.31 2.22
CA GLY A 30 0.61 7.62 2.81
C GLY A 30 2.08 8.03 2.75
N GLY A 31 2.99 7.10 2.45
CA GLY A 31 4.40 7.37 2.22
C GLY A 31 4.68 8.22 0.98
N GLY A 32 5.87 8.81 0.92
CA GLY A 32 6.27 9.66 -0.20
C GLY A 32 6.36 8.88 -1.52
N VAL A 33 5.65 9.31 -2.56
CA VAL A 33 5.59 8.61 -3.86
C VAL A 33 6.98 8.44 -4.48
N ASP A 34 7.80 9.50 -4.48
CA ASP A 34 9.14 9.47 -5.07
C ASP A 34 10.10 8.59 -4.26
N PHE A 35 9.87 8.42 -2.95
CA PHE A 35 10.68 7.49 -2.14
C PHE A 35 10.42 6.04 -2.54
N MET A 36 9.15 5.67 -2.74
CA MET A 36 8.78 4.30 -3.12
C MET A 36 9.20 3.96 -4.55
N ARG A 37 9.06 4.91 -5.48
CA ARG A 37 9.41 4.72 -6.90
C ARG A 37 10.86 4.34 -7.16
N VAL A 38 11.78 4.64 -6.23
CA VAL A 38 13.21 4.31 -6.37
C VAL A 38 13.48 2.80 -6.29
N TRP A 39 12.59 2.01 -5.68
CA TRP A 39 12.85 0.59 -5.40
C TRP A 39 11.64 -0.34 -5.61
N ALA A 40 10.42 0.19 -5.74
CA ALA A 40 9.21 -0.63 -5.84
C ALA A 40 9.19 -1.54 -7.09
N GLU A 41 9.74 -1.07 -8.21
CA GLU A 41 9.80 -1.87 -9.44
C GLU A 41 10.72 -3.08 -9.27
N ASP A 42 11.93 -2.89 -8.76
CA ASP A 42 12.90 -3.97 -8.55
C ASP A 42 12.42 -5.02 -7.54
N ILE A 43 11.65 -4.60 -6.52
CA ILE A 43 11.29 -5.45 -5.38
C ILE A 43 9.92 -6.10 -5.54
N TYR A 44 8.95 -5.35 -6.06
CA TYR A 44 7.55 -5.76 -6.20
C TYR A 44 7.11 -5.95 -7.66
N GLY A 45 7.93 -5.60 -8.65
CA GLY A 45 7.51 -5.60 -10.05
C GLY A 45 6.47 -4.52 -10.36
N ILE A 46 6.31 -3.52 -9.48
CA ILE A 46 5.32 -2.45 -9.64
C ILE A 46 6.03 -1.21 -10.22
N PRO A 47 5.77 -0.86 -11.49
CA PRO A 47 6.48 0.24 -12.15
C PRO A 47 6.06 1.60 -11.59
N PRO A 48 6.86 2.67 -11.77
CA PRO A 48 6.62 3.97 -11.13
C PRO A 48 5.25 4.59 -11.37
N GLU A 49 4.63 4.36 -12.53
CA GLU A 49 3.29 4.83 -12.89
C GLU A 49 2.15 4.09 -12.18
N GLN A 50 2.46 2.96 -11.53
CA GLN A 50 1.53 2.19 -10.69
C GLN A 50 1.75 2.44 -9.19
N VAL A 51 2.57 3.44 -8.84
CA VAL A 51 2.80 3.88 -7.46
C VAL A 51 2.07 5.20 -7.21
N ILE A 52 1.15 5.17 -6.26
CA ILE A 52 0.43 6.33 -5.72
C ILE A 52 0.90 6.54 -4.28
N GLY A 53 1.22 7.78 -3.95
CA GLY A 53 1.52 8.15 -2.58
C GLY A 53 1.50 9.65 -2.37
N SER A 54 1.82 10.07 -1.15
CA SER A 54 1.90 11.48 -0.79
C SER A 54 2.99 12.21 -1.59
N SER A 55 2.71 13.43 -2.02
CA SER A 55 3.57 14.21 -2.92
C SER A 55 3.68 15.68 -2.49
N VAL A 56 4.78 16.30 -2.94
CA VAL A 56 4.96 17.76 -2.91
C VAL A 56 4.84 18.29 -4.33
N LYS A 57 4.51 19.58 -4.49
CA LYS A 57 4.42 20.17 -5.82
C LYS A 57 5.80 20.18 -6.48
N VAL A 58 5.80 19.98 -7.79
CA VAL A 58 6.99 20.11 -8.63
C VAL A 58 6.80 21.22 -9.64
N LYS A 59 7.90 21.89 -9.99
CA LYS A 59 7.92 22.91 -11.03
C LYS A 59 8.99 22.59 -12.04
N LEU A 60 8.64 22.71 -13.32
CA LEU A 60 9.62 22.68 -14.40
C LEU A 60 10.56 23.88 -14.25
N ALA A 61 11.84 23.59 -14.19
CA ALA A 61 12.92 24.56 -14.13
C ALA A 61 13.96 24.23 -15.20
N ASN A 62 14.80 25.21 -15.51
CA ASN A 62 15.99 25.00 -16.32
C ASN A 62 17.21 25.07 -15.40
N ARG A 63 18.06 24.04 -15.44
CA ARG A 63 19.36 24.01 -14.77
C ARG A 63 20.42 23.72 -15.83
N ASP A 64 21.31 24.68 -16.07
CA ASP A 64 22.42 24.58 -17.03
C ASP A 64 21.97 24.20 -18.45
N GLY A 65 20.88 24.82 -18.92
CA GLY A 65 20.30 24.56 -20.24
C GLY A 65 19.43 23.32 -20.33
N LYS A 66 19.30 22.52 -19.25
CA LYS A 66 18.54 21.27 -19.23
C LYS A 66 17.23 21.40 -18.43
N PRO A 67 16.11 20.86 -18.94
CA PRO A 67 14.85 20.83 -18.19
C PRO A 67 14.97 19.86 -17.01
N VAL A 68 14.58 20.31 -15.83
CA VAL A 68 14.53 19.52 -14.59
C VAL A 68 13.23 19.81 -13.84
N LEU A 69 12.74 18.84 -13.07
CA LEU A 69 11.63 19.05 -12.14
C LEU A 69 12.19 19.33 -10.74
N GLY A 70 11.98 20.55 -10.24
CA GLY A 70 12.36 20.95 -8.89
C GLY A 70 11.21 20.75 -7.91
N ARG A 71 11.48 20.16 -6.75
CA ARG A 71 10.52 20.04 -5.64
C ARG A 71 10.30 21.40 -4.98
N LEU A 72 9.05 21.72 -4.69
CA LEU A 72 8.65 22.90 -3.92
C LEU A 72 8.42 22.51 -2.45
N ALA A 73 8.58 23.46 -1.54
CA ALA A 73 8.21 23.32 -0.13
C ALA A 73 6.70 23.47 0.07
N GLU A 74 5.90 22.76 -0.73
CA GLU A 74 4.45 22.83 -0.76
C GLU A 74 3.86 21.44 -0.98
N ILE A 75 2.93 21.04 -0.13
CA ILE A 75 2.22 19.76 -0.25
C ILE A 75 1.33 19.80 -1.49
N ASP A 76 1.37 18.75 -2.29
CA ASP A 76 0.47 18.58 -3.43
C ASP A 76 -0.68 17.64 -3.09
N PHE A 77 -0.36 16.49 -2.50
CA PHE A 77 -1.35 15.48 -2.16
C PHE A 77 -0.90 14.64 -0.96
N ILE A 78 -1.86 14.28 -0.09
CA ILE A 78 -1.66 13.34 1.02
C ILE A 78 -2.50 12.09 0.75
N ASP A 79 -1.83 10.97 0.51
CA ASP A 79 -2.46 9.70 0.12
C ASP A 79 -2.71 8.79 1.33
N ASP A 80 -3.39 9.31 2.35
CA ASP A 80 -3.70 8.57 3.57
C ASP A 80 -5.18 8.71 3.97
N LYS A 81 -5.74 7.68 4.62
CA LYS A 81 -7.16 7.63 5.04
C LYS A 81 -8.10 7.91 3.86
N ALA A 82 -8.96 8.92 3.99
CA ALA A 82 -9.86 9.38 2.94
C ALA A 82 -9.13 9.92 1.69
N GLY A 83 -7.84 10.24 1.80
CA GLY A 83 -6.98 10.55 0.66
C GLY A 83 -6.85 9.37 -0.30
N LYS A 84 -6.73 8.14 0.20
CA LYS A 84 -6.50 6.95 -0.65
C LYS A 84 -7.56 6.74 -1.74
N PRO A 85 -8.89 6.76 -1.44
CA PRO A 85 -9.90 6.73 -2.50
C PRO A 85 -9.81 7.87 -3.51
N VAL A 86 -9.44 9.08 -3.06
CA VAL A 86 -9.25 10.25 -3.95
C VAL A 86 -8.05 10.05 -4.86
N GLY A 87 -6.94 9.53 -4.33
CA GLY A 87 -5.74 9.18 -5.10
C GLY A 87 -6.03 8.13 -6.15
N ILE A 88 -6.70 7.04 -5.76
CA ILE A 88 -7.16 5.99 -6.67
C ILE A 88 -8.02 6.57 -7.80
N HIS A 89 -9.02 7.39 -7.47
CA HIS A 89 -9.86 8.03 -8.48
C HIS A 89 -9.04 8.94 -9.41
N ARG A 90 -8.16 9.77 -8.86
CA ARG A 90 -7.36 10.75 -9.62
C ARG A 90 -6.38 10.07 -10.58
N PHE A 91 -5.64 9.06 -10.13
CA PHE A 91 -4.52 8.49 -10.89
C PHE A 91 -4.91 7.25 -11.69
N ILE A 92 -5.89 6.46 -11.22
CA ILE A 92 -6.33 5.23 -11.90
C ILE A 92 -7.62 5.47 -12.69
N GLY A 93 -8.50 6.37 -12.21
CA GLY A 93 -9.81 6.63 -12.83
C GLY A 93 -10.79 5.45 -12.68
N ARG A 94 -10.41 4.42 -11.91
CA ARG A 94 -11.17 3.19 -11.70
C ARG A 94 -11.03 2.80 -10.25
N ALA A 95 -12.13 2.32 -9.68
CA ALA A 95 -12.04 1.76 -8.34
C ALA A 95 -11.55 0.31 -8.40
N PRO A 96 -10.86 -0.17 -7.36
CA PRO A 96 -10.28 -1.50 -7.34
C PRO A 96 -11.38 -2.57 -7.22
N VAL A 97 -11.04 -3.78 -7.66
CA VAL A 97 -11.81 -5.01 -7.39
C VAL A 97 -11.21 -5.80 -6.23
N MET A 98 -9.96 -5.52 -5.87
CA MET A 98 -9.29 -6.05 -4.69
C MET A 98 -8.52 -4.94 -3.98
N ALA A 99 -8.50 -4.94 -2.65
CA ALA A 99 -7.68 -4.03 -1.85
C ALA A 99 -7.13 -4.75 -0.61
N PHE A 100 -5.88 -4.41 -0.28
CA PHE A 100 -5.14 -4.98 0.83
C PHE A 100 -4.62 -3.81 1.68
N GLY A 101 -4.79 -3.88 3.00
CA GLY A 101 -4.30 -2.89 3.95
C GLY A 101 -3.77 -3.55 5.23
N ASN A 102 -3.28 -2.76 6.17
CA ASN A 102 -2.85 -3.25 7.48
C ASN A 102 -3.16 -2.30 8.65
N SER A 103 -3.80 -1.16 8.37
CA SER A 103 -4.05 -0.12 9.38
C SER A 103 -5.37 0.61 9.17
N ASP A 104 -5.75 1.42 10.15
CA ASP A 104 -6.89 2.35 10.04
C ASP A 104 -6.71 3.42 8.94
N GLY A 105 -5.46 3.65 8.50
CA GLY A 105 -5.17 4.48 7.33
C GLY A 105 -5.70 3.90 6.01
N ASP A 106 -5.96 2.59 5.98
CA ASP A 106 -6.47 1.88 4.81
C ASP A 106 -8.00 1.76 4.79
N LEU A 107 -8.65 2.14 5.89
CA LEU A 107 -10.08 1.88 6.11
C LEU A 107 -10.95 2.38 4.96
N GLN A 108 -10.79 3.64 4.56
CA GLN A 108 -11.59 4.24 3.49
C GLN A 108 -11.26 3.65 2.12
N MET A 109 -10.03 3.17 1.89
CA MET A 109 -9.67 2.45 0.67
C MET A 109 -10.40 1.11 0.58
N LEU A 110 -10.44 0.37 1.69
CA LEU A 110 -11.16 -0.90 1.79
C LEU A 110 -12.68 -0.69 1.62
N GLN A 111 -13.26 0.31 2.29
CA GLN A 111 -14.67 0.71 2.11
C GLN A 111 -14.99 1.10 0.67
N TRP A 112 -14.11 1.88 0.02
CA TRP A 112 -14.29 2.27 -1.38
C TRP A 112 -14.27 1.07 -2.31
N THR A 113 -13.43 0.08 -2.03
CA THR A 113 -13.39 -1.18 -2.78
C THR A 113 -14.67 -2.00 -2.53
N ASP A 114 -15.14 -2.07 -1.27
CA ASP A 114 -16.33 -2.82 -0.85
C ASP A 114 -17.68 -2.26 -1.32
N ARG A 115 -17.70 -1.11 -2.01
CA ARG A 115 -18.95 -0.44 -2.42
C ARG A 115 -19.81 -1.23 -3.43
N LYS A 116 -19.29 -2.36 -3.96
CA LYS A 116 -19.99 -3.23 -4.93
C LYS A 116 -19.73 -4.72 -4.63
N PRO A 117 -20.66 -5.62 -5.02
CA PRO A 117 -20.45 -7.06 -4.98
C PRO A 117 -19.25 -7.52 -5.82
N HIS A 118 -18.80 -8.75 -5.57
CA HIS A 118 -17.68 -9.39 -6.28
C HIS A 118 -16.34 -8.63 -6.15
N THR A 119 -16.09 -8.08 -4.96
CA THR A 119 -14.84 -7.41 -4.59
C THR A 119 -14.18 -8.09 -3.40
N PHE A 120 -12.85 -8.09 -3.37
CA PHE A 120 -12.06 -8.71 -2.31
C PHE A 120 -11.38 -7.65 -1.43
N LYS A 121 -11.45 -7.82 -0.11
CA LYS A 121 -10.83 -6.92 0.86
C LYS A 121 -10.06 -7.79 1.85
N ALA A 122 -8.81 -7.44 2.09
CA ALA A 122 -7.99 -8.11 3.09
C ALA A 122 -7.22 -7.13 3.96
N ILE A 123 -7.03 -7.51 5.22
CA ILE A 123 -6.20 -6.81 6.20
C ILE A 123 -5.10 -7.76 6.66
N VAL A 124 -3.85 -7.32 6.60
CA VAL A 124 -2.73 -8.01 7.26
C VAL A 124 -2.73 -7.62 8.73
N HIS A 125 -2.96 -8.59 9.62
CA HIS A 125 -2.88 -8.40 11.06
C HIS A 125 -1.53 -8.88 11.57
N HIS A 126 -0.72 -7.95 12.08
CA HIS A 126 0.60 -8.23 12.63
C HIS A 126 0.46 -8.92 14.00
N THR A 127 0.39 -10.26 13.97
CA THR A 127 0.19 -11.11 15.16
C THR A 127 1.46 -11.85 15.61
N ASP A 128 2.55 -11.76 14.85
CA ASP A 128 3.72 -12.62 15.04
C ASP A 128 4.92 -11.89 15.66
N ALA A 129 4.94 -11.79 16.99
CA ALA A 129 6.05 -11.19 17.74
C ALA A 129 7.39 -11.98 17.66
N LYS A 130 7.40 -13.19 17.10
CA LYS A 130 8.60 -14.04 17.04
C LYS A 130 9.34 -13.88 15.71
N ARG A 131 8.59 -13.84 14.61
CA ARG A 131 9.15 -13.75 13.24
C ARG A 131 9.06 -12.33 12.68
N GLU A 132 8.19 -11.50 13.24
CA GLU A 132 7.95 -10.10 12.90
C GLU A 132 7.65 -9.32 14.20
N TYR A 133 6.76 -8.34 14.14
CA TYR A 133 6.22 -7.62 15.28
C TYR A 133 4.77 -8.07 15.53
N ALA A 134 4.30 -7.90 16.76
CA ALA A 134 2.87 -8.03 17.07
C ALA A 134 2.34 -6.67 17.53
N TYR A 135 1.42 -6.10 16.77
CA TYR A 135 0.83 -4.80 17.07
C TYR A 135 -0.51 -4.60 16.34
N ASP A 136 -1.40 -3.83 16.96
CA ASP A 136 -2.69 -3.44 16.37
C ASP A 136 -3.22 -2.14 16.97
N ARG A 137 -4.15 -2.21 17.94
CA ARG A 137 -4.99 -1.10 18.43
C ARG A 137 -4.23 -0.04 19.20
N GLN A 138 -3.14 -0.42 19.87
CA GLN A 138 -2.34 0.49 20.70
C GLN A 138 -1.06 0.98 20.01
N SER A 139 -0.86 0.60 18.74
CA SER A 139 0.36 0.96 18.03
C SER A 139 0.35 2.45 17.64
N PRO A 140 1.43 3.20 17.90
CA PRO A 140 1.57 4.57 17.40
C PRO A 140 1.84 4.62 15.88
N ILE A 141 2.23 3.50 15.27
CA ILE A 141 2.54 3.37 13.85
C ILE A 141 1.73 2.20 13.29
N GLY A 142 0.99 2.41 12.21
CA GLY A 142 0.17 1.35 11.62
C GLY A 142 -0.93 0.85 12.55
N GLN A 143 -1.50 1.75 13.37
CA GLN A 143 -2.60 1.41 14.26
C GLN A 143 -3.72 0.70 13.50
N LEU A 144 -4.14 -0.46 13.98
CA LEU A 144 -5.20 -1.28 13.40
C LEU A 144 -6.28 -1.51 14.46
N ASP A 145 -7.34 -0.70 14.42
CA ASP A 145 -8.40 -0.67 15.42
C ASP A 145 -9.77 -0.72 14.75
N LYS A 146 -10.18 0.38 14.13
CA LYS A 146 -11.49 0.51 13.48
C LYS A 146 -11.60 -0.34 12.22
N ALA A 147 -10.50 -0.46 11.46
CA ALA A 147 -10.51 -1.30 10.27
C ALA A 147 -10.63 -2.79 10.63
N LEU A 148 -10.10 -3.22 11.78
CA LEU A 148 -10.25 -4.59 12.27
C LEU A 148 -11.69 -4.88 12.69
N ASP A 149 -12.34 -3.95 13.39
CA ASP A 149 -13.76 -4.07 13.76
C ASP A 149 -14.65 -4.16 12.51
N GLN A 150 -14.42 -3.28 11.53
CA GLN A 150 -15.20 -3.30 10.30
C GLN A 150 -14.94 -4.56 9.47
N ALA A 151 -13.72 -5.09 9.45
CA ALA A 151 -13.42 -6.35 8.78
C ALA A 151 -14.23 -7.51 9.36
N GLN A 152 -14.36 -7.59 10.68
CA GLN A 152 -15.20 -8.58 11.35
C GLN A 152 -16.69 -8.39 11.02
N GLU A 153 -17.18 -7.15 11.07
CA GLU A 153 -18.59 -6.83 10.77
C GLU A 153 -18.98 -7.15 9.31
N LYS A 154 -18.10 -6.84 8.36
CA LYS A 154 -18.34 -6.95 6.92
C LYS A 154 -17.86 -8.26 6.31
N GLY A 155 -17.20 -9.12 7.08
CA GLY A 155 -16.60 -10.36 6.60
C GLY A 155 -15.44 -10.12 5.62
N TRP A 156 -14.66 -9.05 5.81
CA TRP A 156 -13.40 -8.89 5.08
C TRP A 156 -12.38 -9.91 5.58
N THR A 157 -11.46 -10.32 4.72
CA THR A 157 -10.43 -11.29 5.11
C THR A 157 -9.44 -10.64 6.08
N VAL A 158 -9.20 -11.26 7.23
CA VAL A 158 -8.13 -10.87 8.16
C VAL A 158 -7.07 -11.95 8.09
N ILE A 159 -5.88 -11.57 7.65
CA ILE A 159 -4.72 -12.45 7.53
C ILE A 159 -3.97 -12.41 8.86
N ASP A 160 -3.99 -13.52 9.59
CA ASP A 160 -3.25 -13.70 10.84
C ASP A 160 -1.81 -14.08 10.48
N MET A 161 -0.88 -13.13 10.55
CA MET A 161 0.49 -13.32 10.07
C MET A 161 1.18 -14.53 10.72
N GLN A 162 0.91 -14.78 12.00
CA GLN A 162 1.49 -15.91 12.73
C GLN A 162 0.99 -17.26 12.21
N LYS A 163 -0.31 -17.36 11.90
CA LYS A 163 -0.95 -18.64 11.55
C LYS A 163 -0.95 -18.92 10.06
N ASP A 164 -1.15 -17.89 9.26
CA ASP A 164 -1.46 -18.02 7.83
C ASP A 164 -0.19 -17.99 6.97
N TRP A 165 0.87 -17.33 7.44
CA TRP A 165 2.13 -17.23 6.69
C TRP A 165 3.15 -18.25 7.19
N THR A 166 3.57 -19.13 6.30
CA THR A 166 4.64 -20.11 6.56
C THR A 166 6.01 -19.44 6.67
N ARG A 167 6.19 -18.28 6.02
CA ARG A 167 7.42 -17.49 5.99
C ARG A 167 7.07 -16.00 5.90
N ILE A 168 7.82 -15.17 6.63
CA ILE A 168 7.63 -13.70 6.61
C ILE A 168 8.48 -13.07 5.51
N TYR A 169 9.80 -13.25 5.57
CA TYR A 169 10.76 -12.62 4.66
C TYR A 169 11.34 -13.61 3.63
N PRO A 170 11.80 -13.15 2.45
CA PRO A 170 12.49 -13.98 1.48
C PRO A 170 13.71 -14.69 2.07
N LYS A 171 14.07 -15.85 1.50
CA LYS A 171 15.37 -16.48 1.81
C LYS A 171 16.46 -15.77 1.01
N HIS A 172 17.58 -15.46 1.65
CA HIS A 172 18.79 -14.96 1.00
C HIS A 172 19.78 -16.11 0.78
#